data_AF-A0A6V7P6I8-F1
#
_entry.id   AF-A0A6V7P6I8-F1
#
_cell.length_a   1.000
_cell.length_b   1.000
_cell.length_c   1.000
_cell.angle_alpha   90.00
_cell.angle_beta   90.00
_cell.angle_gamma   90.00
#
_symmetry.space_group_name_H-M   'P 1'
#
loop_
_entity.id
_entity.type
_entity.pdbx_description
1 polymer ?
#
loop_
_entity_poly.entity_id
_entity_poly.type
_entity_poly.pdbx_seq_one_letter_code
_entity_poly.pdbx_strand_id
1 'polypeptide(L)'
;MICCYTGLLLQRCMNADPRIRTYPDIGEFAFGYSGRIFVSIFMYLELYLVAIGFLILEGDNLDKLFPDTRLTVGTISIASKQLFVMLVALIILPTTWLRSLGVLAYVSAGGFLLGYCCVLCAVGRDG
;
A
#
# COMPACT_ATOMS: atom_id res chain seq x y z
N MET A 1 -3.13 -5.79 21.06
CA MET A 1 -2.72 -7.15 21.49
C MET A 1 -2.63 -8.14 20.32
N ILE A 2 -3.66 -8.27 19.47
CA ILE A 2 -3.68 -9.26 18.38
C ILE A 2 -2.49 -9.09 17.42
N CYS A 3 -2.17 -7.87 16.99
CA CYS A 3 -1.04 -7.60 16.09
C CYS A 3 0.32 -7.97 16.71
N CYS A 4 0.49 -7.78 18.03
CA CYS A 4 1.73 -8.14 18.71
C CYS A 4 1.89 -9.67 18.79
N TYR A 5 0.78 -10.36 19.06
CA TYR A 5 0.77 -11.83 19.11
C TYR A 5 1.04 -12.44 17.73
N THR A 6 0.36 -11.95 16.68
CA THR A 6 0.61 -12.40 15.31
C THR A 6 2.02 -12.07 14.85
N GLY A 7 2.55 -10.89 15.21
CA GLY A 7 3.93 -10.51 14.93
C GLY A 7 4.96 -11.42 15.60
N LEU A 8 4.77 -11.75 16.88
CA LEU A 8 5.64 -12.70 17.59
C LEU A 8 5.59 -14.10 16.94
N LEU A 9 4.39 -14.57 16.58
CA LEU A 9 4.23 -15.86 15.92
C LEU A 9 4.92 -15.87 14.55
N LEU A 10 4.77 -14.80 13.76
CA LEU A 10 5.43 -14.64 12.47
C LEU A 10 6.95 -14.69 12.61
N GLN A 11 7.50 -14.00 13.62
CA GLN A 11 8.93 -14.02 13.92
C GLN A 11 9.42 -15.43 14.27
N ARG A 12 8.64 -16.18 15.06
CA ARG A 12 8.97 -17.57 15.40
C ARG A 12 8.95 -18.47 14.18
N CYS A 13 7.99 -18.30 13.27
CA CYS A 13 7.95 -19.04 12.01
C CYS A 13 9.14 -18.71 11.10
N MET A 14 9.50 -17.43 10.94
CA MET A 14 10.65 -17.04 10.10
C MET A 14 12.00 -17.50 10.67
N ASN A 15 12.12 -17.61 12.00
CA ASN A 15 13.33 -18.14 12.64
C ASN A 15 13.41 -19.68 12.59
N ALA A 16 12.31 -20.38 12.29
CA ALA A 16 12.28 -21.84 12.30
C ALA A 16 13.00 -22.46 11.10
N ASP A 17 12.90 -21.85 9.92
CA ASP A 17 13.63 -22.30 8.72
C ASP A 17 14.06 -21.09 7.87
N PRO A 18 15.37 -20.94 7.54
CA PRO A 18 15.88 -19.82 6.73
C PRO A 18 15.32 -19.76 5.30
N ARG A 19 14.63 -20.81 4.83
CA ARG A 19 13.91 -20.83 3.55
C ARG A 19 12.59 -20.06 3.60
N ILE A 20 12.03 -19.83 4.78
CA ILE A 20 10.76 -19.12 4.97
C ILE A 20 11.03 -17.62 4.84
N ARG A 21 10.69 -17.07 3.67
CA ARG A 21 10.88 -15.63 3.37
C ARG A 21 9.59 -14.90 3.02
N THR A 22 8.55 -15.62 2.63
CA THR A 22 7.28 -15.03 2.21
C THR A 22 6.12 -15.58 3.02
N TYR A 23 5.03 -14.80 3.13
CA TYR A 23 3.82 -15.22 3.84
C TYR A 23 3.23 -16.55 3.33
N PRO A 24 3.18 -16.84 2.01
CA PRO A 24 2.76 -18.14 1.52
C PRO A 24 3.65 -19.30 1.99
N ASP A 25 4.97 -19.09 2.13
CA ASP A 25 5.88 -20.12 2.65
C ASP A 25 5.62 -20.42 4.13
N ILE A 26 5.22 -19.40 4.92
CA ILE A 26 4.78 -19.59 6.31
C ILE A 26 3.51 -20.45 6.35
N GLY A 27 2.57 -20.21 5.43
CA GLY A 27 1.37 -21.03 5.26
C GLY A 27 1.69 -22.47 4.84
N GLU A 28 2.69 -22.66 3.97
CA GLU A 28 3.19 -23.98 3.61
C GLU A 28 3.80 -24.72 4.80
N PHE A 29 4.61 -24.02 5.60
CA PHE A 29 5.25 -24.59 6.76
C PHE A 29 4.24 -25.00 7.85
N ALA A 30 3.18 -24.22 8.05
CA ALA A 30 2.19 -24.48 9.09
C ALA A 30 1.09 -25.48 8.68
N PHE A 31 0.65 -25.45 7.41
CA PHE A 31 -0.53 -26.20 6.94
C PHE A 31 -0.29 -27.00 5.65
N GLY A 32 0.94 -27.05 5.15
CA GLY A 32 1.29 -27.70 3.89
C GLY A 32 0.84 -26.92 2.64
N TYR A 33 0.87 -27.59 1.50
CA TYR A 33 0.61 -26.97 0.18
C TYR A 33 -0.75 -26.25 0.08
N SER A 34 -1.81 -26.82 0.68
CA SER A 34 -3.12 -26.17 0.72
C SER A 34 -3.10 -24.83 1.47
N GLY A 35 -2.31 -24.74 2.55
CA GLY A 35 -2.10 -23.51 3.31
C GLY A 35 -1.40 -22.44 2.49
N ARG A 36 -0.38 -22.83 1.71
CA ARG A 36 0.31 -21.91 0.79
C ARG A 36 -0.64 -21.27 -0.20
N ILE A 37 -1.47 -22.08 -0.86
CA ILE A 37 -2.46 -21.58 -1.82
C ILE A 37 -3.41 -20.60 -1.12
N PHE A 38 -3.99 -21.01 0.01
CA PHE A 38 -4.95 -20.18 0.72
C PHE A 38 -4.37 -18.83 1.17
N VAL A 39 -3.20 -18.84 1.82
CA VAL A 39 -2.51 -17.62 2.27
C VAL A 39 -2.12 -16.73 1.08
N SER A 40 -1.66 -17.31 -0.02
CA SER A 40 -1.35 -16.54 -1.22
C SER A 40 -2.57 -15.83 -1.80
N ILE A 41 -3.72 -16.52 -1.92
CA ILE A 41 -4.96 -15.94 -2.43
C ILE A 41 -5.39 -14.78 -1.53
N PHE A 42 -5.38 -14.98 -0.21
CA PHE A 42 -5.78 -13.97 0.75
C PHE A 42 -4.88 -12.73 0.68
N MET A 43 -3.56 -12.92 0.60
CA MET A 43 -2.60 -11.82 0.45
C MET A 43 -2.81 -11.00 -0.83
N TYR A 44 -3.04 -11.66 -1.97
CA TYR A 44 -3.33 -10.94 -3.22
C TYR A 44 -4.66 -10.20 -3.18
N LEU A 45 -5.68 -10.81 -2.57
CA LEU A 45 -6.99 -10.19 -2.40
C LEU A 45 -6.89 -8.96 -1.48
N GLU A 46 -6.19 -9.07 -0.35
CA GLU A 46 -5.94 -7.96 0.57
C GLU A 46 -5.24 -6.79 -0.14
N LEU A 47 -4.15 -7.07 -0.87
CA LEU A 47 -3.42 -6.05 -1.63
C LEU A 47 -4.31 -5.35 -2.67
N TYR A 48 -5.14 -6.11 -3.38
CA TYR A 48 -6.07 -5.57 -4.38
C TYR A 48 -7.16 -4.70 -3.75
N LEU A 49 -7.77 -5.16 -2.65
CA LEU A 49 -8.80 -4.39 -1.95
C LEU A 49 -8.25 -3.11 -1.33
N VAL A 50 -7.04 -3.16 -0.75
CA VAL A 50 -6.37 -1.96 -0.20
C VAL A 50 -6.09 -0.94 -1.31
N ALA A 51 -5.58 -1.40 -2.46
CA ALA A 51 -5.31 -0.51 -3.60
C ALA A 51 -6.59 0.16 -4.12
N ILE A 52 -7.68 -0.60 -4.26
CA ILE A 52 -8.99 -0.04 -4.65
C ILE A 52 -9.50 0.94 -3.61
N GLY A 53 -9.42 0.60 -2.32
CA GLY A 53 -9.85 1.47 -1.24
C GLY A 53 -9.12 2.81 -1.25
N PHE A 54 -7.80 2.79 -1.47
CA PHE A 54 -7.00 4.00 -1.61
C PHE A 54 -7.41 4.83 -2.84
N LEU A 55 -7.62 4.18 -3.99
CA LEU A 55 -8.08 4.84 -5.21
C LEU A 55 -9.44 5.53 -5.03
N ILE A 56 -10.37 4.88 -4.34
CA ILE A 56 -11.68 5.45 -4.03
C ILE A 56 -11.52 6.64 -3.09
N LEU A 57 -10.70 6.51 -2.04
CA LEU A 57 -10.47 7.58 -1.08
C LEU A 57 -9.83 8.81 -1.74
N GLU A 58 -8.81 8.64 -2.58
CA GLU A 58 -8.24 9.74 -3.34
C GLU A 58 -9.25 10.33 -4.33
N GLY A 59 -10.06 9.49 -4.98
CA GLY A 59 -11.13 9.94 -5.86
C GLY A 59 -12.17 10.82 -5.14
N ASP A 60 -12.58 10.45 -3.93
CA ASP A 60 -13.54 11.20 -3.11
C ASP A 60 -12.93 12.49 -2.52
N ASN A 61 -11.68 12.43 -2.07
CA ASN A 61 -10.96 13.62 -1.62
C ASN A 61 -10.77 14.63 -2.74
N LEU A 62 -10.46 14.18 -3.96
CA LEU A 62 -10.28 15.06 -5.11
C LEU A 62 -11.61 15.71 -5.54
N ASP A 63 -12.71 14.96 -5.48
CA ASP A 63 -14.07 15.47 -5.74
C ASP A 63 -14.45 16.58 -4.74
N LYS A 64 -14.08 16.39 -3.45
CA LYS A 64 -14.27 17.40 -2.40
C LYS A 64 -13.33 18.61 -2.52
N LEU A 65 -12.12 18.42 -3.03
CA LEU A 65 -11.13 19.50 -3.18
C LEU A 65 -11.43 20.37 -4.41
N PHE A 66 -12.00 19.77 -5.46
CA PHE A 66 -12.40 20.45 -6.69
C PHE A 66 -13.87 20.18 -7.05
N PRO A 67 -14.82 20.61 -6.20
CA PRO A 67 -16.22 20.66 -6.62
C PRO A 67 -16.27 21.67 -7.78
N ASP A 68 -16.71 21.23 -8.96
CA ASP A 68 -16.90 22.04 -10.18
C ASP A 68 -15.72 22.33 -11.14
N THR A 69 -14.54 21.72 -11.03
CA THR A 69 -13.54 21.87 -12.12
C THR A 69 -13.77 20.90 -13.26
N ARG A 70 -14.65 21.27 -14.20
CA ARG A 70 -14.62 20.75 -15.57
C ARG A 70 -13.33 21.25 -16.24
N LEU A 71 -12.24 20.49 -16.13
CA LEU A 71 -10.99 20.80 -16.81
C LEU A 71 -11.11 20.44 -18.29
N THR A 72 -11.57 21.40 -19.09
CA THR A 72 -11.70 21.27 -20.54
C THR A 72 -10.31 21.42 -21.18
N VAL A 73 -9.59 20.31 -21.36
CA VAL A 73 -8.35 20.28 -22.17
C VAL A 73 -8.72 19.86 -23.59
N GLY A 74 -9.13 20.84 -24.42
CA GLY A 74 -9.57 20.60 -25.80
C GLY A 74 -10.99 20.02 -25.94
N THR A 75 -11.23 19.14 -26.92
CA THR A 75 -12.54 18.48 -27.21
C THR A 75 -12.84 17.27 -26.34
N ILE A 76 -11.99 16.95 -25.36
CA ILE A 76 -12.13 15.77 -24.51
C ILE A 76 -12.35 16.25 -23.07
N SER A 77 -13.58 16.12 -22.58
CA SER A 77 -13.92 16.39 -21.18
C SER A 77 -13.42 15.24 -20.31
N ILE A 78 -12.12 15.19 -20.05
CA ILE A 78 -11.55 14.22 -19.13
C ILE A 78 -11.82 14.73 -17.71
N ALA A 79 -12.72 14.05 -16.98
CA ALA A 79 -12.90 14.34 -15.56
C ALA A 79 -11.53 14.19 -14.87
N SER A 80 -11.10 15.19 -14.11
CA SER A 80 -9.85 15.22 -13.32
C SER A 80 -9.60 13.92 -12.54
N LYS A 81 -10.70 13.26 -12.12
CA LYS A 81 -10.74 11.91 -11.54
C LYS A 81 -10.06 10.82 -12.38
N GLN A 82 -10.28 10.77 -13.70
CA GLN A 82 -9.74 9.73 -14.58
C GLN A 82 -8.24 9.89 -14.85
N LEU A 83 -7.75 11.13 -14.95
CA LEU A 83 -6.31 11.39 -15.07
C LEU A 83 -5.57 11.02 -13.80
N PHE A 84 -6.14 11.32 -12.62
CA PHE A 84 -5.55 10.93 -11.35
C PHE A 84 -5.52 9.42 -11.18
N VAL A 85 -6.60 8.72 -11.54
CA VAL A 85 -6.64 7.25 -11.58
C VAL A 85 -5.58 6.68 -12.53
N MET A 86 -5.37 7.28 -13.70
CA MET A 86 -4.29 6.88 -14.61
C MET A 86 -2.89 7.17 -14.05
N LEU A 87 -2.69 8.30 -13.37
CA LEU A 87 -1.40 8.68 -12.78
C LEU A 87 -1.07 7.76 -11.59
N VAL A 88 -2.05 7.49 -10.74
CA VAL A 88 -1.95 6.54 -9.62
C VAL A 88 -1.74 5.12 -10.17
N ALA A 89 -2.45 4.71 -11.21
CA ALA A 89 -2.17 3.43 -11.88
C ALA A 89 -0.75 3.40 -12.45
N LEU A 90 -0.25 4.49 -13.04
CA LEU A 90 1.10 4.62 -13.58
C LEU A 90 2.19 4.68 -12.49
N ILE A 91 1.84 5.06 -11.25
CA ILE A 91 2.73 5.01 -10.07
C ILE A 91 2.68 3.64 -9.40
N ILE A 92 1.50 3.00 -9.37
CA ILE A 92 1.33 1.65 -8.83
C ILE A 92 1.97 0.60 -9.75
N LEU A 93 1.86 0.76 -11.07
CA LEU A 93 2.49 -0.13 -12.07
C LEU A 93 4.01 -0.36 -11.85
N PRO A 94 4.85 0.66 -11.62
CA PRO A 94 6.25 0.45 -11.30
C PRO A 94 6.44 -0.16 -9.91
N THR A 95 5.56 0.14 -8.92
CA THR A 95 5.64 -0.52 -7.60
C THR A 95 5.29 -2.00 -7.63
N THR A 96 4.43 -2.45 -8.56
CA THR A 96 4.14 -3.89 -8.75
C THR A 96 5.24 -4.60 -9.55
N TRP A 97 6.05 -3.87 -10.32
CA TRP A 97 7.22 -4.41 -11.02
C TRP A 97 8.51 -4.38 -10.19
N LEU A 98 8.59 -3.52 -9.17
CA LEU A 98 9.71 -3.43 -8.24
C LEU A 98 9.74 -4.67 -7.32
N ARG A 99 10.29 -5.76 -7.86
CA ARG A 99 10.66 -6.99 -7.13
C ARG A 99 11.65 -6.77 -5.97
N SER A 100 12.08 -5.54 -5.72
CA SER A 100 13.01 -5.18 -4.65
C SER A 100 12.27 -4.57 -3.45
N LEU A 101 11.98 -5.40 -2.45
CA LEU A 101 11.45 -4.95 -1.14
C LEU A 101 12.31 -3.83 -0.51
N GLY A 102 13.61 -3.79 -0.83
CA GLY A 102 14.53 -2.75 -0.33
C GLY A 102 14.18 -1.34 -0.79
N VAL A 103 13.84 -1.13 -2.07
CA VAL A 103 13.49 0.21 -2.59
C VAL A 103 12.19 0.69 -1.97
N LEU A 104 11.21 -0.21 -1.82
CA LEU A 104 9.94 0.10 -1.17
C LEU A 104 10.14 0.47 0.31
N ALA A 105 11.04 -0.21 1.00
CA ALA A 105 11.39 0.11 2.38
C ALA A 105 12.03 1.50 2.52
N TYR A 106 12.94 1.88 1.60
CA TYR A 106 13.54 3.22 1.59
C TYR A 106 12.50 4.32 1.32
N VAL A 107 11.61 4.13 0.35
CA VAL A 107 10.54 5.08 0.04
C VAL A 107 9.59 5.24 1.24
N SER A 108 9.23 4.13 1.89
CA SER A 108 8.40 4.15 3.11
C SER A 108 9.07 4.90 4.27
N ALA A 109 10.36 4.63 4.53
CA ALA A 109 11.13 5.31 5.56
C ALA A 109 11.23 6.83 5.28
N GLY A 110 11.45 7.22 4.03
CA GLY A 110 11.45 8.63 3.61
C GLY A 110 10.10 9.30 3.87
N GLY A 111 8.99 8.64 3.51
CA GLY A 111 7.64 9.15 3.75
C GLY A 111 7.34 9.37 5.24
N PHE A 112 7.74 8.43 6.09
CA PHE A 112 7.58 8.56 7.55
C PHE A 112 8.35 9.77 8.11
N LEU A 113 9.62 9.95 7.70
CA LEU A 113 10.45 11.07 8.13
C LEU A 113 9.88 12.41 7.69
N LEU A 114 9.41 12.52 6.45
CA LEU A 114 8.79 13.74 5.92
C LEU A 114 7.49 14.08 6.67
N GLY A 115 6.63 13.09 6.89
CA GLY A 115 5.39 13.27 7.65
C GLY A 115 5.66 13.71 9.10
N TYR A 116 6.60 13.05 9.78
CA TYR A 116 7.01 13.39 11.14
C TYR A 116 7.59 14.82 11.23
N CYS A 117 8.46 15.18 10.30
CA CYS A 117 9.03 16.53 10.22
C CYS A 117 7.93 17.58 10.00
N CYS A 118 6.97 17.32 9.11
CA CYS A 118 5.86 18.23 8.85
C CYS A 118 5.00 18.48 10.11
N VAL A 119 4.69 17.43 10.87
CA VAL A 119 3.95 17.55 12.14
C VAL A 119 4.72 18.37 13.17
N LEU A 120 6.03 18.13 13.33
CA LEU A 120 6.87 18.91 14.24
C LEU A 120 6.93 20.39 13.84
N CYS A 121 7.09 20.68 12.55
CA CYS A 121 7.08 22.05 12.03
C CYS A 121 5.73 22.74 12.23
N ALA A 122 4.62 22.01 12.12
CA ALA A 122 3.28 22.55 12.34
C ALA A 122 3.05 22.88 13.82
N VAL A 123 3.39 21.96 14.74
CA VAL A 123 3.25 22.17 16.19
C VAL A 123 4.15 23.30 16.68
N GLY A 124 5.38 23.43 16.13
CA GLY A 124 6.28 24.53 16.46
C GLY A 124 5.85 25.89 15.91
N ARG A 125 4.83 25.95 15.03
CA ARG A 125 4.28 27.19 14.48
C ARG A 125 3.06 27.68 15.28
N ASP A 126 2.45 26.82 16.08
CA ASP A 126 1.26 27.11 16.88
C ASP A 126 1.57 27.43 18.37
N GLY A 127 2.86 27.54 18.74
CA GLY A 127 3.33 27.90 20.10
C GLY A 127 4.32 29.05 20.08
#